data_AF-A0A381QC34-F1
#
_entry.id   AF-A0A381QC34-F1
#
_cell.length_a   1.000
_cell.length_b   1.000
_cell.length_c   1.000
_cell.angle_alpha   90.00
_cell.angle_beta   90.00
_cell.angle_gamma   90.00
#
_symmetry.space_group_name_H-M   'P 1'
#
loop_
_entity.id
_entity.type
_entity.pdbx_description
1 polymer ?
#
loop_
_entity_poly.entity_id
_entity_poly.type
_entity_poly.pdbx_seq_one_letter_code
_entity_poly.pdbx_strand_id
1 'polypeptide(L)'
;MQEQQMGLSELLEAGVHFGHQTRRWNPKMKKFIFTERNGIHIIDLRKTLDRLVIARAAVNEIVLAGEKVLFVCTKRQLRSVIEQEAEQCGAFYVTERWLGGMLTNFQTIRKQIRRLKELERGQEESAFEFYTKKERLLLDRERIKLNKYLAGVKDMTRLPGAMFIVDVKREVSAVREAGRLGIPVIAITDTNANPDLVEYPVPGNDDAIRSVGLITQAIAESIREAGAQVPEEQKRKVQDAQATTYSTETGEVTETPSRPAAPRRKRVPRPDIIEKHTGSGAAGAGAAGLVEDGEEVSPEDPDGSEDEAANGIAAAGGGDATDGKAAADGEEGEDEEPIDSEAAADGETDEAESGS
;
A
#
# COMPACT_ATOMS: atom_id res chain seq x y z
N MET A 1 -18.37 -28.96 6.60
CA MET A 1 -17.54 -28.86 5.39
C MET A 1 -16.26 -29.65 5.66
N GLN A 2 -15.66 -30.30 4.67
CA GLN A 2 -14.33 -30.88 4.87
C GLN A 2 -13.33 -29.73 4.93
N GLU A 3 -12.64 -29.57 6.05
CA GLU A 3 -11.47 -28.71 6.11
C GLU A 3 -10.45 -29.25 5.10
N GLN A 4 -10.17 -28.52 4.03
CA GLN A 4 -8.96 -28.73 3.25
C GLN A 4 -7.79 -28.21 4.09
N GLN A 5 -7.40 -29.00 5.09
CA GLN A 5 -6.19 -28.76 5.85
C GLN A 5 -5.01 -28.95 4.89
N MET A 6 -4.36 -27.84 4.57
CA MET A 6 -3.15 -27.77 3.74
C MET A 6 -2.15 -28.85 4.17
N GLY A 7 -1.74 -29.69 3.22
CA GLY A 7 -0.95 -30.87 3.52
C GLY A 7 0.50 -30.51 3.87
N LEU A 8 1.14 -31.32 4.73
CA LEU A 8 2.60 -31.23 4.91
C LEU A 8 3.35 -31.41 3.58
N SER A 9 2.83 -32.27 2.69
CA SER A 9 3.34 -32.49 1.34
C SER A 9 3.21 -31.24 0.45
N GLU A 10 2.12 -30.49 0.59
CA GLU A 10 1.81 -29.31 -0.22
C GLU A 10 2.74 -28.14 0.15
N LEU A 11 2.95 -27.91 1.44
CA LEU A 11 3.98 -26.99 1.95
C LEU A 11 5.40 -27.36 1.48
N LEU A 12 5.69 -28.66 1.38
CA LEU A 12 6.97 -29.16 0.89
C LEU A 12 7.13 -28.86 -0.61
N GLU A 13 6.13 -29.20 -1.42
CA GLU A 13 6.10 -29.00 -2.87
C GLU A 13 6.15 -27.52 -3.28
N ALA A 14 5.43 -26.65 -2.57
CA ALA A 14 5.45 -25.21 -2.75
C ALA A 14 6.78 -24.55 -2.32
N GLY A 15 7.66 -25.28 -1.61
CA GLY A 15 8.98 -24.80 -1.21
C GLY A 15 8.99 -23.91 0.03
N VAL A 16 7.97 -24.01 0.90
CA VAL A 16 7.81 -23.20 2.11
C VAL A 16 8.93 -23.46 3.14
N HIS A 17 9.52 -24.64 3.09
CA HIS A 17 10.57 -25.09 4.01
C HIS A 17 11.95 -24.46 3.77
N PHE A 18 12.18 -23.80 2.63
CA PHE A 18 13.47 -23.14 2.36
C PHE A 18 13.52 -21.78 3.06
N GLY A 19 14.52 -21.58 3.91
CA GLY A 19 14.86 -20.26 4.44
C GLY A 19 16.05 -19.62 3.74
N HIS A 20 16.58 -18.57 4.36
CA HIS A 20 17.80 -17.89 3.93
C HIS A 20 19.11 -18.64 4.28
N GLN A 21 20.22 -18.10 3.75
CA GLN A 21 21.59 -18.52 4.06
C GLN A 21 21.93 -18.33 5.56
N THR A 22 22.74 -19.24 6.11
CA THR A 22 23.16 -19.24 7.53
C THR A 22 23.80 -17.93 8.02
N ARG A 23 24.42 -17.16 7.13
CA ARG A 23 25.02 -15.84 7.46
C ARG A 23 23.99 -14.72 7.69
N ARG A 24 22.73 -14.89 7.27
CA ARG A 24 21.69 -13.85 7.26
C ARG A 24 20.56 -14.08 8.27
N TRP A 25 20.64 -15.17 9.05
CA TRP A 25 19.60 -15.59 9.98
C TRP A 25 19.51 -14.70 11.23
N ASN A 26 18.36 -14.74 11.88
CA ASN A 26 18.10 -14.12 13.17
C ASN A 26 18.11 -15.21 14.26
N PRO A 27 18.93 -15.10 15.32
CA PRO A 27 18.96 -16.09 16.40
C PRO A 27 17.61 -16.38 17.07
N LYS A 28 16.66 -15.43 17.03
CA LYS A 28 15.30 -15.61 17.57
C LYS A 28 14.44 -16.58 16.75
N MET A 29 14.78 -16.79 15.47
CA MET A 29 14.14 -17.80 14.61
C MET A 29 14.61 -19.23 14.90
N LYS A 30 15.59 -19.46 15.80
CA LYS A 30 16.09 -20.80 16.18
C LYS A 30 14.97 -21.77 16.58
N LYS A 31 13.88 -21.28 17.19
CA LYS A 31 12.72 -22.10 17.58
C LYS A 31 11.95 -22.69 16.38
N PHE A 32 12.04 -22.05 15.21
CA PHE A 32 11.32 -22.43 13.97
C PHE A 32 12.22 -23.10 12.91
N ILE A 33 13.54 -23.05 13.06
CA ILE A 33 14.48 -23.74 12.17
C ILE A 33 14.59 -25.21 12.60
N PHE A 34 14.54 -26.11 11.64
CA PHE A 34 14.69 -27.56 11.84
C PHE A 34 16.15 -27.99 11.75
N THR A 35 16.83 -27.62 10.66
CA THR A 35 18.25 -27.94 10.40
C THR A 35 18.86 -26.96 9.41
N GLU A 36 20.15 -27.08 9.14
CA GLU A 36 20.81 -26.47 7.97
C GLU A 36 21.26 -27.55 6.98
N ARG A 37 21.23 -27.24 5.68
CA ARG A 37 21.74 -28.10 4.60
C ARG A 37 22.33 -27.21 3.51
N ASN A 38 23.55 -27.52 3.06
CA ASN A 38 24.25 -26.78 2.01
C ASN A 38 24.34 -25.25 2.27
N GLY A 39 24.44 -24.83 3.54
CA GLY A 39 24.49 -23.42 3.94
C GLY A 39 23.15 -22.67 3.91
N ILE A 40 22.03 -23.38 3.70
CA ILE A 40 20.66 -22.85 3.75
C ILE A 40 19.94 -23.42 4.97
N HIS A 41 19.21 -22.60 5.71
CA HIS A 41 18.35 -23.08 6.80
C HIS A 41 17.06 -23.70 6.27
N ILE A 42 16.64 -24.80 6.88
CA ILE A 42 15.38 -25.48 6.62
C ILE A 42 14.42 -25.16 7.77
N ILE A 43 13.24 -24.64 7.44
CA ILE A 43 12.17 -24.29 8.37
C ILE A 43 11.35 -25.53 8.73
N ASP A 44 10.96 -25.64 10.00
CA ASP A 44 10.14 -26.75 10.51
C ASP A 44 8.67 -26.59 10.10
N LEU A 45 8.29 -27.29 9.02
CA LEU A 45 6.94 -27.24 8.46
C LEU A 45 5.82 -27.68 9.43
N ARG A 46 6.12 -28.47 10.48
CA ARG A 46 5.09 -28.80 11.49
C ARG A 46 4.71 -27.54 12.28
N LYS A 47 5.73 -26.77 12.68
CA LYS A 47 5.52 -25.47 13.34
C LYS A 47 4.89 -24.45 12.39
N THR A 48 5.12 -24.55 11.08
CA THR A 48 4.40 -23.76 10.07
C THR A 48 2.91 -24.07 10.09
N LEU A 49 2.51 -25.36 10.07
CA LEU A 49 1.11 -25.77 10.14
C LEU A 49 0.45 -25.31 11.45
N ASP A 50 1.07 -25.58 12.60
CA ASP A 50 0.56 -25.17 13.91
C ASP A 50 0.30 -23.65 13.97
N ARG A 51 1.25 -22.85 13.44
CA ARG A 51 1.14 -21.39 13.40
C ARG A 51 0.14 -20.89 12.37
N LEU A 52 0.00 -21.56 11.24
CA LEU A 52 -0.99 -21.24 10.22
C LEU A 52 -2.42 -21.47 10.74
N VAL A 53 -2.67 -22.55 11.49
CA VAL A 53 -3.97 -22.79 12.15
C VAL A 53 -4.31 -21.67 13.13
N ILE A 54 -3.36 -21.27 13.98
CA ILE A 54 -3.56 -20.15 14.93
C ILE A 54 -3.82 -18.83 14.17
N ALA A 55 -3.08 -18.57 13.08
CA ALA A 55 -3.27 -17.38 12.26
C ALA A 55 -4.64 -17.36 11.56
N ARG A 56 -5.10 -18.49 10.99
CA ARG A 56 -6.44 -18.63 10.39
C ARG A 56 -7.54 -18.37 11.44
N ALA A 57 -7.39 -18.90 12.65
CA ALA A 57 -8.33 -18.66 13.75
C ALA A 57 -8.43 -17.16 14.12
N ALA A 58 -7.29 -16.48 14.31
CA ALA A 58 -7.26 -15.06 14.61
C ALA A 58 -7.87 -14.19 13.49
N VAL A 59 -7.61 -14.54 12.22
CA VAL A 59 -8.24 -13.89 11.05
C VAL A 59 -9.76 -14.06 11.07
N ASN A 60 -10.24 -15.27 11.35
CA ASN A 60 -11.67 -15.56 11.42
C ASN A 60 -12.37 -14.72 12.50
N GLU A 61 -11.81 -14.62 13.71
CA GLU A 61 -12.36 -13.80 14.80
C GLU A 61 -12.49 -12.32 14.41
N ILE A 62 -11.47 -11.76 13.75
CA ILE A 62 -11.42 -10.35 13.34
C ILE A 62 -12.42 -10.07 12.20
N VAL A 63 -12.57 -10.98 11.25
CA VAL A 63 -13.57 -10.85 10.17
C VAL A 63 -14.99 -11.05 10.71
N LEU A 64 -15.20 -11.93 11.69
CA LEU A 64 -16.49 -12.12 12.38
C LEU A 64 -16.90 -10.90 13.23
N ALA A 65 -15.93 -10.15 13.77
CA ALA A 65 -16.17 -8.83 14.36
C ALA A 65 -16.58 -7.75 13.31
N GLY A 66 -16.55 -8.09 12.02
CA GLY A 66 -16.89 -7.20 10.90
C GLY A 66 -15.75 -6.29 10.47
N GLU A 67 -14.53 -6.52 10.96
CA GLU A 67 -13.34 -5.75 10.59
C GLU A 67 -12.68 -6.29 9.33
N LYS A 68 -11.80 -5.49 8.72
CA LYS A 68 -11.13 -5.81 7.45
C LYS A 68 -9.64 -6.00 7.67
N VAL A 69 -9.07 -6.95 6.94
CA VAL A 69 -7.63 -7.23 6.92
C VAL A 69 -6.95 -6.36 5.85
N LEU A 70 -5.72 -5.93 6.12
CA LEU A 70 -4.86 -5.22 5.17
C LEU A 70 -3.65 -6.10 4.81
N PHE A 71 -3.53 -6.46 3.53
CA PHE A 71 -2.41 -7.21 2.96
C PHE A 71 -1.26 -6.25 2.59
N VAL A 72 -0.03 -6.56 2.97
CA VAL A 72 1.15 -5.70 2.70
C VAL A 72 2.31 -6.53 2.16
N CYS A 73 2.81 -6.15 0.98
CA CYS A 73 3.97 -6.77 0.36
C CYS A 73 4.59 -5.88 -0.73
N THR A 74 5.75 -5.25 -0.51
CA THR A 74 6.42 -4.44 -1.56
C THR A 74 7.38 -5.24 -2.45
N LYS A 75 7.46 -6.58 -2.32
CA LYS A 75 8.28 -7.45 -3.18
C LYS A 75 7.69 -7.54 -4.60
N ARG A 76 8.44 -7.07 -5.61
CA ARG A 76 8.00 -6.98 -7.03
C ARG A 76 7.45 -8.29 -7.59
N GLN A 77 8.03 -9.44 -7.23
CA GLN A 77 7.65 -10.78 -7.71
C GLN A 77 6.29 -11.28 -7.18
N LEU A 78 5.78 -10.68 -6.10
CA LEU A 78 4.62 -11.15 -5.36
C LEU A 78 3.39 -10.23 -5.50
N ARG A 79 3.56 -9.07 -6.14
CA ARG A 79 2.53 -8.03 -6.21
C ARG A 79 1.21 -8.52 -6.79
N SER A 80 1.26 -9.16 -7.96
CA SER A 80 0.07 -9.69 -8.64
C SER A 80 -0.65 -10.75 -7.81
N VAL A 81 0.10 -11.61 -7.10
CA VAL A 81 -0.47 -12.65 -6.24
C VAL A 81 -1.21 -12.04 -5.05
N ILE A 82 -0.57 -11.08 -4.34
CA ILE A 82 -1.19 -10.42 -3.18
C ILE A 82 -2.37 -9.55 -3.58
N GLU A 83 -2.29 -8.85 -4.73
CA GLU A 83 -3.38 -8.03 -5.27
C GLU A 83 -4.60 -8.89 -5.63
N GLN A 84 -4.40 -9.97 -6.40
CA GLN A 84 -5.48 -10.88 -6.80
C GLN A 84 -6.16 -11.56 -5.60
N GLU A 85 -5.40 -12.07 -4.62
CA GLU A 85 -5.98 -12.72 -3.44
C GLU A 85 -6.72 -11.71 -2.53
N ALA A 86 -6.19 -10.50 -2.37
CA ALA A 86 -6.85 -9.45 -1.59
C ALA A 86 -8.16 -8.98 -2.24
N GLU A 87 -8.18 -8.77 -3.56
CA GLU A 87 -9.38 -8.45 -4.31
C GLU A 87 -10.43 -9.56 -4.19
N GLN A 88 -10.04 -10.83 -4.38
CA GLN A 88 -10.94 -11.98 -4.29
C GLN A 88 -11.57 -12.19 -2.90
N CYS A 89 -10.90 -11.79 -1.81
CA CYS A 89 -11.49 -11.85 -0.45
C CYS A 89 -12.11 -10.51 0.01
N GLY A 90 -12.08 -9.47 -0.83
CA GLY A 90 -12.58 -8.14 -0.49
C GLY A 90 -11.84 -7.50 0.69
N ALA A 91 -10.54 -7.74 0.78
CA ALA A 91 -9.62 -7.14 1.74
C ALA A 91 -8.87 -5.95 1.11
N PHE A 92 -8.23 -5.14 1.95
CA PHE A 92 -7.39 -4.03 1.46
C PHE A 92 -5.97 -4.51 1.17
N TYR A 93 -5.23 -3.83 0.30
CA TYR A 93 -3.85 -4.18 -0.03
C TYR A 93 -2.91 -2.99 -0.27
N VAL A 94 -1.61 -3.20 -0.02
CA VAL A 94 -0.50 -2.31 -0.38
C VAL A 94 0.63 -3.13 -0.99
N THR A 95 0.75 -3.09 -2.33
CA THR A 95 1.73 -3.87 -3.11
C THR A 95 2.91 -3.05 -3.65
N GLU A 96 2.77 -1.72 -3.74
CA GLU A 96 3.78 -0.86 -4.35
C GLU A 96 4.87 -0.42 -3.37
N ARG A 97 4.52 0.51 -2.46
CA ARG A 97 5.42 1.06 -1.44
C ARG A 97 4.62 1.47 -0.20
N TRP A 98 5.05 1.02 0.97
CA TRP A 98 4.54 1.56 2.23
C TRP A 98 4.92 3.04 2.38
N LEU A 99 3.92 3.92 2.48
CA LEU A 99 4.13 5.32 2.81
C LEU A 99 4.16 5.45 4.34
N GLY A 100 5.24 6.01 4.90
CA GLY A 100 5.37 6.17 6.35
C GLY A 100 4.25 7.04 6.92
N GLY A 101 3.59 6.56 7.96
CA GLY A 101 2.38 7.17 8.51
C GLY A 101 1.08 6.70 7.84
N MET A 102 1.11 5.62 7.05
CA MET A 102 -0.08 5.04 6.41
C MET A 102 -1.21 4.75 7.42
N LEU A 103 -0.85 4.31 8.63
CA LEU A 103 -1.79 4.03 9.72
C LEU A 103 -1.72 5.10 10.80
N THR A 104 -0.51 5.49 11.23
CA THR A 104 -0.37 6.43 12.36
C THR A 104 -0.75 7.87 11.99
N ASN A 105 -0.75 8.23 10.70
CA ASN A 105 -1.23 9.52 10.18
C ASN A 105 -2.35 9.31 9.14
N PHE A 106 -3.27 8.40 9.45
CA PHE A 106 -4.36 8.01 8.55
C PHE A 106 -5.25 9.19 8.09
N GLN A 107 -5.38 10.27 8.88
CA GLN A 107 -6.08 11.49 8.47
C GLN A 107 -5.45 12.17 7.24
N THR A 108 -4.12 12.19 7.15
CA THR A 108 -3.41 12.79 5.99
C THR A 108 -3.52 11.88 4.77
N ILE A 109 -3.47 10.56 4.97
CA ILE A 109 -3.66 9.57 3.91
C ILE A 109 -5.09 9.65 3.35
N ARG A 110 -6.11 9.79 4.20
CA ARG A 110 -7.50 10.02 3.77
C ARG A 110 -7.66 11.27 2.91
N LYS A 111 -6.91 12.36 3.17
CA LYS A 111 -6.89 13.54 2.29
C LYS A 111 -6.30 13.22 0.90
N GLN A 112 -5.26 12.39 0.82
CA GLN A 112 -4.68 11.94 -0.46
C GLN A 112 -5.61 10.98 -1.22
N ILE A 113 -6.33 10.09 -0.51
CA ILE A 113 -7.37 9.24 -1.11
C ILE A 113 -8.54 10.09 -1.64
N ARG A 114 -8.97 11.12 -0.90
CA ARG A 114 -10.00 12.07 -1.35
C ARG A 114 -9.54 12.80 -2.62
N ARG A 115 -8.31 13.29 -2.64
CA ARG A 115 -7.69 13.92 -3.82
C ARG A 115 -7.65 12.97 -5.03
N LEU A 116 -7.35 11.69 -4.83
CA LEU A 116 -7.44 10.69 -5.89
C LEU A 116 -8.87 10.56 -6.44
N LYS A 117 -9.88 10.42 -5.56
CA LYS A 117 -11.29 10.33 -5.97
C LYS A 117 -11.80 11.59 -6.67
N GLU A 118 -11.33 12.78 -6.27
CA GLU A 118 -11.58 14.05 -6.96
C GLU A 118 -10.99 14.06 -8.39
N LEU A 119 -9.76 13.56 -8.57
CA LEU A 119 -9.09 13.50 -9.86
C LEU A 119 -9.73 12.48 -10.81
N GLU A 120 -10.22 11.36 -10.29
CA GLU A 120 -10.97 10.36 -11.06
C GLU A 120 -12.34 10.91 -11.49
N ARG A 121 -13.12 11.47 -10.55
CA ARG A 121 -14.43 12.07 -10.85
C ARG A 121 -14.31 13.22 -11.86
N GLY A 122 -13.30 14.08 -11.72
CA GLY A 122 -13.03 15.16 -12.69
C GLY A 122 -12.61 14.68 -14.07
N GLN A 123 -12.11 13.44 -14.19
CA GLN A 123 -11.84 12.79 -15.46
C GLN A 123 -13.11 12.22 -16.10
N GLU A 124 -13.95 11.56 -15.30
CA GLU A 124 -15.23 10.98 -15.73
C GLU A 124 -16.24 12.05 -16.17
N GLU A 125 -16.27 13.19 -15.47
CA GLU A 125 -17.13 14.34 -15.78
C GLU A 125 -16.62 15.24 -16.92
N SER A 126 -15.52 14.86 -17.62
CA SER A 126 -14.84 15.70 -18.62
C SER A 126 -14.42 17.09 -18.12
N ALA A 127 -14.40 17.34 -16.80
CA ALA A 127 -14.10 18.66 -16.21
C ALA A 127 -12.70 19.18 -16.59
N PHE A 128 -11.79 18.29 -16.98
CA PHE A 128 -10.47 18.63 -17.50
C PHE A 128 -10.47 19.32 -18.86
N GLU A 129 -11.59 19.41 -19.58
CA GLU A 129 -11.69 20.12 -20.87
C GLU A 129 -11.43 21.63 -20.78
N PHE A 130 -11.67 22.25 -19.62
CA PHE A 130 -11.39 23.67 -19.39
C PHE A 130 -9.92 23.99 -19.08
N TYR A 131 -9.09 22.96 -18.85
CA TYR A 131 -7.68 23.12 -18.48
C TYR A 131 -6.77 23.09 -19.71
N THR A 132 -5.62 23.75 -19.62
CA THR A 132 -4.58 23.70 -20.65
C THR A 132 -3.97 22.30 -20.75
N LYS A 133 -3.42 21.94 -21.92
CA LYS A 133 -2.75 20.63 -22.13
C LYS A 133 -1.65 20.34 -21.10
N LYS A 134 -0.96 21.38 -20.60
CA LYS A 134 0.09 21.27 -19.58
C LYS A 134 -0.51 20.92 -18.21
N GLU A 135 -1.61 21.55 -17.82
CA GLU A 135 -2.30 21.27 -16.55
C GLU A 135 -2.94 19.89 -16.55
N ARG A 136 -3.61 19.49 -17.63
CA ARG A 136 -4.15 18.12 -17.78
C ARG A 136 -3.06 17.07 -17.58
N LEU A 137 -1.90 17.25 -18.22
CA LEU A 137 -0.76 16.34 -18.07
C LEU A 137 -0.21 16.29 -16.63
N LEU A 138 -0.28 17.39 -15.87
CA LEU A 138 0.11 17.41 -14.46
C LEU A 138 -0.91 16.67 -13.58
N LEU A 139 -2.21 16.90 -13.81
CA LEU A 139 -3.31 16.23 -13.10
C LEU A 139 -3.32 14.71 -13.40
N ASP A 140 -3.07 14.29 -14.64
CA ASP A 140 -2.91 12.87 -14.99
C ASP A 140 -1.68 12.24 -14.31
N ARG A 141 -0.54 12.95 -14.26
CA ARG A 141 0.64 12.47 -13.53
C ARG A 141 0.37 12.36 -12.02
N GLU A 142 -0.40 13.29 -11.45
CA GLU A 142 -0.84 13.24 -10.05
C GLU A 142 -1.74 12.02 -9.81
N ARG A 143 -2.77 11.83 -10.65
CA ARG A 143 -3.72 10.70 -10.62
C ARG A 143 -3.00 9.35 -10.74
N ILE A 144 -2.15 9.17 -11.75
CA ILE A 144 -1.38 7.93 -11.96
C ILE A 144 -0.48 7.64 -10.76
N LYS A 145 0.19 8.67 -10.21
CA LYS A 145 1.05 8.53 -9.03
C LYS A 145 0.24 8.14 -7.79
N LEU A 146 -0.89 8.79 -7.53
CA LEU A 146 -1.73 8.49 -6.37
C LEU A 146 -2.37 7.10 -6.49
N ASN A 147 -2.96 6.77 -7.64
CA ASN A 147 -3.57 5.46 -7.88
C ASN A 147 -2.57 4.33 -7.65
N LYS A 148 -1.34 4.46 -8.18
CA LYS A 148 -0.26 3.49 -8.00
C LYS A 148 0.03 3.15 -6.53
N TYR A 149 -0.04 4.11 -5.60
CA TYR A 149 0.25 3.86 -4.19
C TYR A 149 -0.99 3.60 -3.31
N LEU A 150 -2.17 4.02 -3.76
CA LEU A 150 -3.38 4.07 -2.93
C LEU A 150 -4.56 3.22 -3.44
N ALA A 151 -4.45 2.56 -4.60
CA ALA A 151 -5.53 1.74 -5.18
C ALA A 151 -6.14 0.76 -4.16
N GLY A 152 -5.34 -0.15 -3.58
CA GLY A 152 -5.81 -1.15 -2.63
C GLY A 152 -6.25 -0.63 -1.25
N VAL A 153 -6.11 0.68 -0.97
CA VAL A 153 -6.62 1.34 0.26
C VAL A 153 -7.65 2.44 -0.06
N LYS A 154 -8.05 2.60 -1.32
CA LYS A 154 -8.95 3.67 -1.81
C LYS A 154 -10.31 3.69 -1.12
N ASP A 155 -10.80 2.52 -0.71
CA ASP A 155 -12.09 2.35 -0.03
C ASP A 155 -11.95 2.05 1.48
N MET A 156 -10.74 2.20 2.01
CA MET A 156 -10.47 2.09 3.44
C MET A 156 -10.95 3.36 4.18
N THR A 157 -12.15 3.28 4.77
CA THR A 157 -12.77 4.36 5.54
C THR A 157 -12.27 4.43 6.99
N ARG A 158 -11.99 3.28 7.59
CA ARG A 158 -11.44 3.09 8.95
C ARG A 158 -10.15 2.28 8.91
N LEU A 159 -9.39 2.30 10.01
CA LEU A 159 -8.21 1.45 10.17
C LEU A 159 -8.57 -0.05 10.04
N PRO A 160 -7.64 -0.89 9.54
CA PRO A 160 -7.84 -2.33 9.47
C PRO A 160 -7.77 -2.98 10.86
N GLY A 161 -8.50 -4.08 11.03
CA GLY A 161 -8.53 -4.86 12.29
C GLY A 161 -7.35 -5.83 12.42
N ALA A 162 -6.75 -6.23 11.30
CA ALA A 162 -5.51 -7.00 11.24
C ALA A 162 -4.68 -6.62 10.02
N MET A 163 -3.40 -6.94 10.07
CA MET A 163 -2.51 -6.88 8.91
C MET A 163 -1.93 -8.25 8.59
N PHE A 164 -1.92 -8.60 7.31
CA PHE A 164 -1.17 -9.73 6.78
C PHE A 164 0.05 -9.19 6.04
N ILE A 165 1.25 -9.48 6.53
CA ILE A 165 2.51 -8.92 6.03
C ILE A 165 3.40 -10.02 5.46
N VAL A 166 3.89 -9.81 4.23
CA VAL A 166 4.92 -10.66 3.61
C VAL A 166 6.26 -9.96 3.74
N ASP A 167 7.26 -10.65 4.32
CA ASP A 167 8.59 -10.13 4.67
C ASP A 167 8.57 -8.98 5.69
N VAL A 168 8.57 -9.39 6.96
CA VAL A 168 8.68 -8.52 8.15
C VAL A 168 9.95 -7.64 8.11
N LYS A 169 11.03 -8.10 7.49
CA LYS A 169 12.33 -7.40 7.47
C LYS A 169 12.36 -6.27 6.44
N ARG A 170 11.57 -6.39 5.39
CA ARG A 170 11.32 -5.34 4.39
C ARG A 170 10.24 -4.36 4.86
N GLU A 171 9.15 -4.86 5.44
CA GLU A 171 7.99 -4.06 5.87
C GLU A 171 8.04 -3.60 7.34
N VAL A 172 9.25 -3.43 7.90
CA VAL A 172 9.46 -3.04 9.32
C VAL A 172 8.69 -1.77 9.72
N SER A 173 8.51 -0.82 8.80
CA SER A 173 7.72 0.39 9.05
C SER A 173 6.23 0.08 9.29
N ALA A 174 5.64 -0.80 8.47
CA ALA A 174 4.25 -1.23 8.61
C ALA A 174 4.03 -1.96 9.94
N VAL A 175 4.94 -2.90 10.27
CA VAL A 175 4.93 -3.65 11.54
C VAL A 175 5.02 -2.72 12.75
N ARG A 176 5.89 -1.71 12.70
CA ARG A 176 6.04 -0.71 13.78
C ARG A 176 4.84 0.22 13.91
N GLU A 177 4.20 0.61 12.81
CA GLU A 177 2.97 1.40 12.85
C GLU A 177 1.80 0.60 13.42
N ALA A 178 1.65 -0.66 13.01
CA ALA A 178 0.64 -1.58 13.55
C ALA A 178 0.80 -1.77 15.06
N GLY A 179 2.02 -2.11 15.52
CA GLY A 179 2.30 -2.31 16.95
C GLY A 179 2.10 -1.06 17.82
N ARG A 180 2.28 0.15 17.26
CA ARG A 180 1.95 1.41 17.97
C ARG A 180 0.46 1.66 18.13
N LEU A 181 -0.36 1.11 17.23
CA LEU A 181 -1.82 1.26 17.23
C LEU A 181 -2.54 0.06 17.87
N GLY A 182 -1.80 -0.99 18.27
CA GLY A 182 -2.37 -2.23 18.79
C GLY A 182 -3.03 -3.10 17.73
N ILE A 183 -2.74 -2.89 16.43
CA ILE A 183 -3.30 -3.69 15.34
C ILE A 183 -2.52 -5.02 15.28
N PRO A 184 -3.18 -6.19 15.42
CA PRO A 184 -2.52 -7.49 15.35
C PRO A 184 -1.90 -7.73 13.96
N VAL A 185 -0.67 -8.23 13.97
CA VAL A 185 0.09 -8.55 12.77
C VAL A 185 0.22 -10.07 12.63
N ILE A 186 -0.27 -10.58 11.51
CA ILE A 186 0.04 -11.90 10.98
C ILE A 186 1.12 -11.71 9.92
N ALA A 187 2.18 -12.52 9.92
CA ALA A 187 3.21 -12.37 8.90
C ALA A 187 3.90 -13.68 8.54
N ILE A 188 4.28 -13.80 7.26
CA ILE A 188 5.22 -14.83 6.82
C ILE A 188 6.62 -14.41 7.33
N THR A 189 7.24 -15.28 8.12
CA THR A 189 8.56 -15.05 8.71
C THR A 189 9.58 -16.05 8.19
N ASP A 190 10.48 -15.61 7.31
CA ASP A 190 11.71 -16.35 7.03
C ASP A 190 12.67 -16.25 8.24
N THR A 191 13.62 -17.15 8.28
CA THR A 191 14.77 -17.25 9.20
C THR A 191 15.55 -15.95 9.43
N ASN A 192 15.44 -14.95 8.54
CA ASN A 192 16.08 -13.65 8.66
C ASN A 192 15.29 -12.63 9.52
N ALA A 193 14.00 -12.90 9.79
CA ALA A 193 13.05 -12.01 10.43
C ALA A 193 13.15 -12.06 11.96
N ASN A 194 12.59 -11.05 12.66
CA ASN A 194 12.41 -11.10 14.11
C ASN A 194 10.97 -11.54 14.43
N PRO A 195 10.73 -12.75 14.93
CA PRO A 195 9.38 -13.25 15.19
C PRO A 195 8.70 -12.53 16.36
N ASP A 196 9.46 -11.85 17.23
CA ASP A 196 8.90 -11.15 18.40
C ASP A 196 8.29 -9.78 18.04
N LEU A 197 8.32 -9.37 16.76
CA LEU A 197 7.62 -8.17 16.26
C LEU A 197 6.23 -8.49 15.69
N VAL A 198 5.83 -9.77 15.72
CA VAL A 198 4.64 -10.29 15.06
C VAL A 198 3.86 -11.12 16.07
N GLU A 199 2.55 -10.86 16.20
CA GLU A 199 1.69 -11.60 17.13
C GLU A 199 1.46 -13.03 16.63
N TYR A 200 1.20 -13.16 15.32
CA TYR A 200 0.95 -14.43 14.65
C TYR A 200 2.01 -14.71 13.56
N PRO A 201 3.26 -15.07 13.94
CA PRO A 201 4.31 -15.39 12.99
C PRO A 201 4.06 -16.78 12.38
N VAL A 202 3.98 -16.84 11.05
CA VAL A 202 3.89 -18.07 10.25
C VAL A 202 5.27 -18.34 9.65
N PRO A 203 6.04 -19.32 10.17
CA PRO A 203 7.38 -19.63 9.64
C PRO A 203 7.29 -20.13 8.20
N GLY A 204 8.02 -19.52 7.28
CA GLY A 204 8.02 -19.96 5.88
C GLY A 204 8.87 -19.09 4.96
N ASN A 205 9.09 -19.60 3.76
CA ASN A 205 9.78 -18.90 2.68
C ASN A 205 8.97 -17.69 2.20
N ASP A 206 9.53 -16.48 2.32
CA ASP A 206 8.89 -15.23 1.89
C ASP A 206 9.37 -14.72 0.51
N ASP A 207 10.31 -15.42 -0.14
CA ASP A 207 10.84 -15.09 -1.48
C ASP A 207 10.19 -15.90 -2.60
N ALA A 208 9.81 -17.16 -2.34
CA ALA A 208 9.23 -18.03 -3.38
C ALA A 208 7.75 -17.73 -3.64
N ILE A 209 7.41 -17.45 -4.91
CA ILE A 209 6.05 -17.14 -5.37
C ILE A 209 5.05 -18.24 -4.97
N ARG A 210 5.40 -19.52 -5.16
CA ARG A 210 4.54 -20.66 -4.77
C ARG A 210 4.30 -20.76 -3.27
N SER A 211 5.34 -20.51 -2.45
CA SER A 211 5.25 -20.50 -0.99
C SER A 211 4.31 -19.40 -0.48
N VAL A 212 4.56 -18.16 -0.92
CA VAL A 212 3.75 -17.02 -0.49
C VAL A 212 2.33 -17.12 -1.02
N GLY A 213 2.14 -17.55 -2.27
CA GLY A 213 0.81 -17.78 -2.85
C GLY A 213 -0.01 -18.76 -2.03
N LEU A 214 0.55 -19.94 -1.74
CA LEU A 214 -0.12 -20.98 -0.94
C LEU A 214 -0.55 -20.48 0.46
N ILE A 215 0.34 -19.78 1.18
CA ILE A 215 0.02 -19.23 2.51
C ILE A 215 -1.02 -18.10 2.41
N THR A 216 -0.87 -17.21 1.43
CA THR A 216 -1.79 -16.07 1.21
C THR A 216 -3.18 -16.57 0.87
N GLN A 217 -3.29 -17.56 -0.02
CA GLN A 217 -4.55 -18.17 -0.44
C GLN A 217 -5.29 -18.80 0.75
N ALA A 218 -4.61 -19.53 1.64
CA ALA A 218 -5.23 -20.12 2.83
C ALA A 218 -5.74 -19.06 3.84
N ILE A 219 -5.08 -17.90 3.92
CA ILE A 219 -5.56 -16.76 4.70
C ILE A 219 -6.75 -16.07 4.01
N ALA A 220 -6.68 -15.86 2.69
CA ALA A 220 -7.74 -15.24 1.90
C ALA A 220 -9.02 -16.09 1.85
N GLU A 221 -8.89 -17.42 1.79
CA GLU A 221 -9.98 -18.38 1.96
C GLU A 221 -10.65 -18.22 3.32
N SER A 222 -9.86 -18.16 4.40
CA SER A 222 -10.39 -17.96 5.77
C SER A 222 -11.18 -16.66 5.90
N ILE A 223 -10.67 -15.56 5.32
CA ILE A 223 -11.41 -14.27 5.23
C ILE A 223 -12.73 -14.43 4.49
N ARG A 224 -12.75 -15.19 3.38
CA ARG A 224 -13.93 -15.42 2.55
C ARG A 224 -14.98 -16.28 3.29
N GLU A 225 -14.55 -17.35 3.94
CA GLU A 225 -15.38 -18.24 4.77
C GLU A 225 -15.99 -17.50 5.97
N ALA A 226 -15.18 -16.73 6.71
CA ALA A 226 -15.65 -15.93 7.82
C ALA A 226 -16.62 -14.82 7.34
N GLY A 227 -16.30 -14.13 6.24
CA GLY A 227 -17.14 -13.09 5.64
C GLY A 227 -18.51 -13.58 5.15
N ALA A 228 -18.60 -14.84 4.72
CA ALA A 228 -19.86 -15.50 4.41
C ALA A 228 -20.70 -15.75 5.69
N GLN A 229 -20.05 -16.09 6.80
CA GLN A 229 -20.69 -16.37 8.09
C GLN A 229 -21.15 -15.11 8.86
N VAL A 230 -20.58 -13.93 8.59
CA VAL A 230 -20.99 -12.68 9.27
C VAL A 230 -22.49 -12.41 9.05
N PRO A 231 -23.31 -12.31 10.13
CA PRO A 231 -24.73 -12.00 10.05
C PRO A 231 -25.04 -10.70 9.30
N GLU A 232 -26.14 -10.71 8.54
CA GLU A 232 -26.62 -9.57 7.75
C GLU A 232 -26.79 -8.28 8.58
N GLU A 233 -27.18 -8.42 9.86
CA GLU A 233 -27.31 -7.30 10.80
C GLU A 233 -25.97 -6.66 11.16
N GLN A 234 -24.89 -7.44 11.28
CA GLN A 234 -23.56 -6.89 11.52
C GLN A 234 -23.01 -6.23 10.26
N LYS A 235 -23.27 -6.81 9.07
CA LYS A 235 -22.98 -6.18 7.78
C LYS A 235 -23.66 -4.80 7.66
N ARG A 236 -24.95 -4.71 7.99
CA ARG A 236 -25.70 -3.44 8.02
C ARG A 236 -25.12 -2.44 9.04
N LYS A 237 -24.89 -2.85 10.30
CA LYS A 237 -24.29 -1.96 11.32
C LYS A 237 -22.93 -1.41 10.91
N VAL A 238 -22.09 -2.21 10.24
CA VAL A 238 -20.80 -1.76 9.69
C VAL A 238 -21.01 -0.78 8.53
N GLN A 239 -21.96 -1.03 7.62
CA GLN A 239 -22.32 -0.11 6.53
C GLN A 239 -22.86 1.23 7.06
N ASP A 240 -23.79 1.20 8.03
CA ASP A 240 -24.37 2.40 8.66
C ASP A 240 -23.28 3.25 9.36
N ALA A 241 -22.34 2.60 10.05
CA ALA A 241 -21.20 3.27 10.67
C ALA A 241 -20.23 3.90 9.64
N GLN A 242 -19.98 3.21 8.51
CA GLN A 242 -19.17 3.74 7.42
C GLN A 242 -19.84 4.94 6.74
N ALA A 243 -21.15 4.85 6.44
CA ALA A 243 -21.94 5.93 5.86
C ALA A 243 -21.99 7.16 6.78
N THR A 244 -22.21 6.95 8.09
CA THR A 244 -22.20 8.03 9.08
C THR A 244 -20.85 8.75 9.11
N THR A 245 -19.75 7.98 9.18
CA THR A 245 -18.38 8.53 9.19
C THR A 245 -18.10 9.37 7.93
N TYR A 246 -18.53 8.88 6.76
CA TYR A 246 -18.35 9.58 5.48
C TYR A 246 -19.16 10.89 5.41
N SER A 247 -20.44 10.88 5.77
CA SER A 247 -21.32 12.07 5.73
C SER A 247 -20.86 13.16 6.70
N THR A 248 -20.38 12.80 7.90
CA THR A 248 -19.81 13.77 8.85
C THR A 248 -18.51 14.44 8.36
N GLU A 249 -17.77 13.81 7.45
CA GLU A 249 -16.46 14.31 6.96
C GLU A 249 -16.49 14.96 5.57
N THR A 250 -17.59 14.81 4.82
CA THR A 250 -17.82 15.48 3.52
C THR A 250 -18.66 16.76 3.65
N GLY A 251 -19.43 16.92 4.72
CA GLY A 251 -20.33 18.06 4.92
C GLY A 251 -21.64 17.95 4.12
N GLU A 252 -21.82 16.89 3.35
CA GLU A 252 -23.09 16.57 2.69
C GLU A 252 -24.03 15.89 3.69
N VAL A 253 -25.01 16.67 4.14
CA VAL A 253 -26.14 16.18 4.94
C VAL A 253 -27.07 15.44 4.01
N THR A 254 -27.00 14.11 3.98
CA THR A 254 -28.07 13.31 3.36
C THR A 254 -29.28 13.33 4.30
N GLU A 255 -30.39 13.92 3.84
CA GLU A 255 -31.61 14.03 4.65
C GLU A 255 -32.15 12.64 5.00
N THR A 256 -31.97 12.23 6.27
CA THR A 256 -32.70 11.10 6.84
C THR A 256 -34.19 11.45 6.87
N PRO A 257 -35.12 10.56 6.45
CA PRO A 257 -36.54 10.89 6.34
C PRO A 257 -37.10 11.44 7.65
N SER A 258 -37.70 12.64 7.59
CA SER A 258 -37.98 13.42 8.78
C SER A 258 -39.01 12.76 9.69
N ARG A 259 -38.66 12.62 10.98
CA ARG A 259 -39.66 12.51 12.05
C ARG A 259 -40.48 13.81 12.08
N PRO A 260 -41.83 13.77 12.07
CA PRO A 260 -42.66 14.96 11.86
C PRO A 260 -42.41 16.04 12.93
N ALA A 261 -42.29 17.27 12.46
CA ALA A 261 -41.76 18.39 13.24
C ALA A 261 -42.73 18.94 14.30
N ALA A 262 -42.21 19.34 15.46
CA ALA A 262 -42.91 20.20 16.39
C ALA A 262 -43.05 21.63 15.79
N PRO A 263 -44.20 22.31 15.94
CA PRO A 263 -44.44 23.60 15.29
C PRO A 263 -43.56 24.72 15.85
N ARG A 264 -42.58 25.17 15.05
CA ARG A 264 -41.78 26.36 15.34
C ARG A 264 -42.66 27.62 15.31
N ARG A 265 -42.71 28.37 16.41
CA ARG A 265 -43.35 29.70 16.47
C ARG A 265 -42.75 30.63 15.41
N LYS A 266 -43.60 31.23 14.56
CA LYS A 266 -43.17 32.26 13.59
C LYS A 266 -42.53 33.44 14.34
N ARG A 267 -41.27 33.77 14.02
CA ARG A 267 -40.69 35.07 14.38
C ARG A 267 -41.18 36.11 13.39
N VAL A 268 -41.68 37.23 13.89
CA VAL A 268 -42.06 38.39 13.07
C VAL A 268 -40.75 39.08 12.61
N PRO A 269 -40.63 39.49 11.33
CA PRO A 269 -39.48 40.25 10.85
C PRO A 269 -39.31 41.61 11.56
N ARG A 270 -38.05 42.02 11.73
CA ARG A 270 -37.60 43.41 11.89
C ARG A 270 -38.19 44.32 10.80
N PRO A 271 -38.96 45.41 10.98
CA PRO A 271 -39.18 46.33 9.87
C PRO A 271 -37.92 47.17 9.63
N ASP A 272 -37.45 47.21 8.38
CA ASP A 272 -36.34 48.09 7.98
C ASP A 272 -36.82 49.54 7.88
N ILE A 273 -36.08 50.47 8.50
CA ILE A 273 -36.30 51.92 8.37
C ILE A 273 -35.01 52.57 7.88
N ILE A 274 -34.95 52.72 6.56
CA ILE A 274 -34.60 53.93 5.80
C ILE A 274 -33.33 54.72 6.22
N GLU A 275 -32.32 54.56 5.36
CA GLU A 275 -31.44 55.58 4.76
C GLU A 275 -30.50 56.50 5.58
N LYS A 276 -29.22 56.39 5.19
CA LYS A 276 -28.28 57.47 4.79
C LYS A 276 -28.46 58.86 5.43
N HIS A 277 -27.41 59.28 6.12
CA HIS A 277 -26.92 60.65 5.97
C HIS A 277 -25.38 60.68 5.89
N THR A 278 -24.90 61.15 4.73
CA THR A 278 -23.81 62.12 4.50
C THR A 278 -22.56 62.08 5.38
N GLY A 279 -21.39 61.88 4.77
CA GLY A 279 -20.08 62.12 5.40
C GLY A 279 -19.64 63.59 5.37
N SER A 280 -18.47 63.86 5.97
CA SER A 280 -17.58 65.03 5.84
C SER A 280 -16.93 65.39 7.19
N GLY A 281 -15.59 65.41 7.23
CA GLY A 281 -14.89 66.62 7.70
C GLY A 281 -14.53 66.79 9.19
N ALA A 282 -13.34 66.31 9.55
CA ALA A 282 -12.23 67.04 10.20
C ALA A 282 -12.38 67.81 11.55
N ALA A 283 -11.27 67.76 12.32
CA ALA A 283 -10.90 68.55 13.52
C ALA A 283 -11.71 68.31 14.82
N GLY A 284 -11.13 68.38 16.02
CA GLY A 284 -9.72 68.56 16.42
C GLY A 284 -9.59 69.01 17.89
N ALA A 285 -8.46 68.68 18.55
CA ALA A 285 -8.07 68.97 19.96
C ALA A 285 -8.83 68.21 21.08
N GLY A 286 -8.19 67.78 22.18
CA GLY A 286 -6.74 67.76 22.49
C GLY A 286 -6.41 67.39 23.96
N ALA A 287 -5.13 67.06 24.22
CA ALA A 287 -4.46 66.80 25.52
C ALA A 287 -4.92 65.54 26.31
N ALA A 288 -4.06 64.75 26.98
CA ALA A 288 -2.59 64.61 27.10
C ALA A 288 -2.29 63.15 27.57
N GLY A 289 -1.10 62.55 27.56
CA GLY A 289 0.28 62.95 27.22
C GLY A 289 1.28 62.22 28.13
N LEU A 290 2.34 61.60 27.57
CA LEU A 290 3.57 60.99 28.16
C LEU A 290 4.08 59.98 27.07
N VAL A 291 5.07 60.28 26.21
CA VAL A 291 6.55 60.38 26.44
C VAL A 291 7.13 58.98 26.78
N GLU A 292 8.12 58.40 26.07
CA GLU A 292 9.29 58.99 25.37
C GLU A 292 9.72 58.19 24.09
N ASP A 293 10.65 58.75 23.30
CA ASP A 293 11.21 58.28 22.00
C ASP A 293 12.06 56.99 22.13
N GLY A 294 12.56 56.26 21.11
CA GLY A 294 12.87 56.36 19.67
C GLY A 294 13.79 55.15 19.35
N GLU A 295 14.23 54.75 18.15
CA GLU A 295 14.19 55.28 16.77
C GLU A 295 14.35 54.08 15.78
N GLU A 296 14.03 54.25 14.48
CA GLU A 296 14.28 53.27 13.39
C GLU A 296 15.80 53.17 13.06
N VAL A 297 16.39 52.28 12.24
CA VAL A 297 15.99 51.59 10.98
C VAL A 297 16.84 50.29 10.79
N SER A 298 16.40 49.39 9.91
CA SER A 298 17.21 48.34 9.21
C SER A 298 18.24 48.97 8.20
N PRO A 299 19.06 48.25 7.37
CA PRO A 299 19.03 46.82 7.02
C PRO A 299 20.38 46.09 6.74
N GLU A 300 20.25 44.82 6.30
CA GLU A 300 21.12 44.03 5.39
C GLU A 300 22.50 43.49 5.83
N ASP A 301 22.77 42.26 5.38
CA ASP A 301 24.02 41.49 5.54
C ASP A 301 25.18 42.09 4.69
N PRO A 302 26.46 41.73 4.97
CA PRO A 302 27.04 40.63 4.18
C PRO A 302 28.09 39.73 4.88
N ASP A 303 28.09 38.47 4.44
CA ASP A 303 29.19 37.60 3.94
C ASP A 303 30.66 37.75 4.42
N GLY A 304 31.30 36.60 4.68
CA GLY A 304 32.77 36.33 4.74
C GLY A 304 33.62 37.10 5.78
N SER A 305 34.74 36.59 6.32
CA SER A 305 35.39 35.27 6.37
C SER A 305 36.43 35.31 7.53
N GLU A 306 37.37 34.39 7.83
CA GLU A 306 37.93 33.16 7.23
C GLU A 306 38.59 32.31 8.38
N ASP A 307 39.59 31.46 8.08
CA ASP A 307 40.80 31.11 8.86
C ASP A 307 40.75 30.47 10.29
N GLU A 308 41.57 29.46 10.61
CA GLU A 308 42.29 28.49 9.77
C GLU A 308 42.82 27.28 10.60
N ALA A 309 43.26 26.24 9.88
CA ALA A 309 44.41 25.36 10.20
C ALA A 309 44.38 24.36 11.38
N ALA A 310 45.19 23.28 11.39
CA ALA A 310 45.76 22.43 10.30
C ALA A 310 46.51 21.22 10.90
N ASN A 311 46.42 20.04 10.24
CA ASN A 311 47.45 19.00 10.00
C ASN A 311 46.80 17.61 9.83
N GLY A 312 47.29 16.70 8.97
CA GLY A 312 48.43 16.76 8.05
C GLY A 312 49.19 15.41 7.99
N ILE A 313 49.84 15.09 6.85
CA ILE A 313 50.58 13.84 6.44
C ILE A 313 49.71 12.89 5.57
N ALA A 314 49.82 12.75 4.23
CA ALA A 314 50.94 12.48 3.28
C ALA A 314 51.22 10.96 3.05
N ALA A 315 51.60 10.42 1.87
CA ALA A 315 51.62 10.89 0.46
C ALA A 315 51.97 9.73 -0.54
N ALA A 316 51.81 9.97 -1.86
CA ALA A 316 52.41 9.28 -3.05
C ALA A 316 52.06 7.80 -3.37
N GLY A 317 52.10 7.31 -4.63
CA GLY A 317 52.23 7.97 -5.95
C GLY A 317 52.63 7.01 -7.11
N GLY A 318 52.19 7.28 -8.36
CA GLY A 318 52.61 6.64 -9.64
C GLY A 318 52.15 5.19 -9.91
N GLY A 319 51.89 4.70 -11.13
CA GLY A 319 51.87 5.31 -12.48
C GLY A 319 52.61 4.45 -13.53
N ASP A 320 51.96 4.04 -14.63
CA ASP A 320 52.58 3.80 -15.96
C ASP A 320 51.52 3.63 -17.08
N ALA A 321 51.92 3.69 -18.35
CA ALA A 321 51.09 3.63 -19.55
C ALA A 321 51.61 2.60 -20.60
N THR A 322 50.77 2.21 -21.55
CA THR A 322 51.06 1.71 -22.92
C THR A 322 49.70 1.34 -23.54
N ASP A 323 49.18 1.97 -24.59
CA ASP A 323 49.65 2.17 -25.98
C ASP A 323 49.49 0.91 -26.86
N GLY A 324 48.71 1.02 -27.94
CA GLY A 324 48.22 -0.08 -28.78
C GLY A 324 47.13 0.36 -29.76
N LYS A 325 47.22 -0.04 -31.04
CA LYS A 325 46.71 0.74 -32.19
C LYS A 325 46.02 -0.12 -33.26
N ALA A 326 45.10 0.53 -34.01
CA ALA A 326 44.50 0.10 -35.30
C ALA A 326 43.51 -1.09 -35.30
N ALA A 327 42.71 -1.36 -36.35
CA ALA A 327 41.96 -0.53 -37.33
C ALA A 327 41.16 -1.45 -38.29
N ALA A 328 40.10 -0.92 -38.91
CA ALA A 328 39.47 -1.35 -40.18
C ALA A 328 38.70 -2.69 -40.28
N ASP A 329 37.43 -2.54 -40.72
CA ASP A 329 36.71 -3.18 -41.84
C ASP A 329 36.60 -4.72 -41.99
N GLY A 330 35.38 -5.18 -42.31
CA GLY A 330 35.06 -6.52 -42.80
C GLY A 330 33.57 -6.90 -42.65
N GLU A 331 32.84 -6.98 -43.77
CA GLU A 331 31.44 -7.49 -43.85
C GLU A 331 31.38 -9.02 -44.01
N GLU A 332 30.14 -9.54 -44.16
CA GLU A 332 29.75 -10.94 -44.45
C GLU A 332 29.84 -11.90 -43.23
N GLY A 333 28.83 -12.72 -42.91
CA GLY A 333 27.52 -12.94 -43.54
C GLY A 333 27.24 -14.45 -43.64
N GLU A 334 26.35 -15.00 -42.82
CA GLU A 334 25.87 -16.40 -42.95
C GLU A 334 24.47 -16.56 -42.32
N ASP A 335 23.60 -17.15 -43.13
CA ASP A 335 22.13 -17.14 -43.06
C ASP A 335 21.47 -17.93 -41.90
N GLU A 336 20.29 -17.46 -41.46
CA GLU A 336 19.29 -18.29 -40.76
C GLU A 336 18.20 -18.74 -41.75
N GLU A 337 17.98 -20.06 -41.89
CA GLU A 337 16.86 -20.60 -42.68
C GLU A 337 15.50 -20.46 -41.95
N PRO A 338 14.42 -20.06 -42.65
CA PRO A 338 13.06 -20.10 -42.11
C PRO A 338 12.39 -21.46 -42.38
N ILE A 339 11.62 -21.95 -41.40
CA ILE A 339 10.74 -23.12 -41.60
C ILE A 339 9.34 -22.61 -41.97
N ASP A 340 9.01 -22.66 -43.26
CA ASP A 340 7.64 -22.41 -43.73
C ASP A 340 6.73 -23.63 -43.46
N SER A 341 5.49 -23.34 -43.07
CA SER A 341 4.42 -24.34 -42.91
C SER A 341 3.56 -24.40 -44.17
N GLU A 342 3.78 -25.42 -45.00
CA GLU A 342 3.01 -25.62 -46.24
C GLU A 342 1.68 -26.36 -45.99
N ALA A 343 0.70 -26.10 -46.85
CA ALA A 343 -0.67 -26.62 -46.79
C ALA A 343 -1.08 -27.25 -48.14
N ALA A 344 -2.29 -27.80 -48.18
CA ALA A 344 -2.89 -28.64 -49.24
C ALA A 344 -2.35 -30.09 -49.25
N ALA A 345 -3.16 -31.15 -49.16
CA ALA A 345 -4.45 -31.48 -49.79
C ALA A 345 -4.32 -31.99 -51.23
N ASP A 346 -4.53 -33.30 -51.39
CA ASP A 346 -5.04 -33.95 -52.59
C ASP A 346 -5.82 -35.21 -52.17
N GLY A 347 -6.79 -35.63 -52.99
CA GLY A 347 -7.74 -36.72 -52.68
C GLY A 347 -7.63 -37.92 -53.63
N GLU A 348 -8.72 -38.71 -53.70
CA GLU A 348 -8.90 -39.94 -54.48
C GLU A 348 -8.01 -41.13 -54.01
N THR A 349 -8.53 -42.34 -53.76
CA THR A 349 -9.52 -43.12 -54.55
C THR A 349 -10.31 -44.14 -53.69
N ASP A 350 -11.37 -44.70 -54.28
CA ASP A 350 -12.20 -45.82 -53.79
C ASP A 350 -11.43 -47.12 -53.47
N GLU A 351 -11.95 -47.98 -52.58
CA GLU A 351 -12.75 -49.17 -52.98
C GLU A 351 -13.21 -50.09 -51.82
N ALA A 352 -14.47 -50.53 -51.95
CA ALA A 352 -15.05 -51.86 -51.66
C ALA A 352 -14.79 -52.65 -50.34
N GLU A 353 -15.90 -52.86 -49.63
CA GLU A 353 -16.37 -54.09 -48.97
C GLU A 353 -15.48 -55.35 -48.93
N SER A 354 -15.03 -55.72 -47.73
CA SER A 354 -15.15 -57.07 -47.10
C SER A 354 -14.38 -57.06 -45.77
N GLY A 355 -14.72 -57.80 -44.72
CA GLY A 355 -15.77 -58.81 -44.58
C GLY A 355 -15.29 -60.00 -43.73
N SER A 356 -15.04 -59.80 -42.43
CA SER A 356 -15.03 -60.81 -41.34
C SER A 356 -14.76 -60.15 -39.99
#